data_AF-A0A7X7SMN9-F1
#
_entry.id   AF-A0A7X7SMN9-F1
#
_cell.length_a   1.000
_cell.length_b   1.000
_cell.length_c   1.000
_cell.angle_alpha   90.00
_cell.angle_beta   90.00
_cell.angle_gamma   90.00
#
_symmetry.space_group_name_H-M   'P 1'
#
loop_
_entity.id
_entity.type
_entity.pdbx_description
1 polymer ?
#
loop_
_entity_poly.entity_id
_entity_poly.type
_entity_poly.pdbx_seq_one_letter_code
_entity_poly.pdbx_strand_id
1 'polypeptide(L)'
;MALMNLIEYMDQAGNEMCHRIPEQGSGEFKLGSQLIVRENQWAVFYRDGKALDVFGAGRHTLTTLNIPLLTSLITTPLFGDTPFRSEVYFVNQIVFIDLKWGTAEPILFRDSEFKMIRLRSHGIYSIQIVEPKLFVEKLVGTRAVYTNAAIEDFLRGVIIGRLSDLLGENLDSVLDLPRYFDELGAGLKARAKDDFYQYGISLVDFIINAITPPEEVQKLIDERSGMEAVGGMDRYFQFKAAQALGNIGAGGGGAAGGGGTDIGGAAATGLGLGAGAGLGMMLPGMLQQAMASGAQPKMRCPNCSSDIPADSKFCPNCGHNLQATISCPKCNTTLPASSKFCPNCGQQLGAAAAPPAPASEPAEGSGEAQA
;
A
#
# COMPACT_ATOMS: atom_id res chain seq x y z
N MET A 1 1.01 -62.66 1.86
CA MET A 1 2.12 -62.06 2.62
C MET A 1 2.56 -60.79 1.89
N ALA A 2 2.03 -59.63 2.26
CA ALA A 2 2.45 -58.37 1.66
C ALA A 2 3.47 -57.70 2.60
N LEU A 3 4.68 -57.57 2.07
CA LEU A 3 5.94 -57.15 2.67
C LEU A 3 5.85 -55.77 3.38
N MET A 4 6.75 -55.54 4.32
CA MET A 4 6.97 -54.26 5.01
C MET A 4 6.97 -53.09 4.02
N ASN A 5 6.27 -52.00 4.36
CA ASN A 5 6.29 -50.79 3.54
C ASN A 5 7.59 -50.02 3.77
N LEU A 6 8.20 -49.54 2.69
CA LEU A 6 9.29 -48.56 2.73
C LEU A 6 8.68 -47.17 2.57
N ILE A 7 8.89 -46.30 3.55
CA ILE A 7 8.41 -44.92 3.56
C ILE A 7 9.65 -44.03 3.46
N GLU A 8 9.82 -43.39 2.32
CA GLU A 8 10.88 -42.40 2.11
C GLU A 8 10.37 -41.29 1.18
N TYR A 9 10.90 -40.10 1.37
CA TYR A 9 10.68 -38.96 0.48
C TYR A 9 12.00 -38.27 0.19
N MET A 10 12.12 -37.74 -1.03
CA MET A 10 13.24 -36.93 -1.47
C MET A 10 12.70 -35.80 -2.35
N ASP A 11 12.85 -34.57 -1.87
CA ASP A 11 12.61 -33.38 -2.69
C ASP A 11 13.72 -33.26 -3.75
N GLN A 12 13.34 -33.29 -5.03
CA GLN A 12 14.27 -33.14 -6.15
C GLN A 12 14.55 -31.68 -6.50
N ALA A 13 13.63 -30.77 -6.15
CA ALA A 13 13.70 -29.35 -6.51
C ALA A 13 14.29 -28.48 -5.40
N GLY A 14 14.25 -28.95 -4.15
CA GLY A 14 14.75 -28.24 -2.98
C GLY A 14 13.88 -27.04 -2.58
N ASN A 15 12.63 -27.00 -3.04
CA ASN A 15 11.70 -25.90 -2.79
C ASN A 15 10.51 -26.31 -1.91
N GLU A 16 10.38 -27.57 -1.53
CA GLU A 16 9.27 -28.04 -0.71
C GLU A 16 9.61 -27.96 0.78
N MET A 17 8.84 -27.16 1.52
CA MET A 17 9.00 -27.02 2.96
C MET A 17 8.56 -28.27 3.72
N CYS A 18 7.48 -28.90 3.25
CA CYS A 18 6.90 -30.08 3.87
C CYS A 18 6.14 -30.93 2.86
N HIS A 19 6.38 -32.24 2.88
CA HIS A 19 5.71 -33.23 2.05
C HIS A 19 4.95 -34.24 2.91
N ARG A 20 3.73 -34.62 2.52
CA ARG A 20 2.88 -35.54 3.29
C ARG A 20 2.73 -36.88 2.57
N ILE A 21 2.96 -37.98 3.28
CA ILE A 21 2.74 -39.35 2.81
C ILE A 21 1.68 -40.05 3.69
N PRO A 22 0.61 -40.59 3.09
CA PRO A 22 0.23 -40.48 1.67
C PRO A 22 -0.25 -39.06 1.32
N GLU A 23 -0.22 -38.69 0.04
CA GLU A 23 -0.60 -37.34 -0.43
C GLU A 23 -2.07 -37.00 -0.12
N GLN A 24 -2.96 -38.00 -0.12
CA GLN A 24 -4.39 -37.84 0.17
C GLN A 24 -4.88 -38.91 1.14
N GLY A 25 -5.78 -38.52 2.05
CA GLY A 25 -6.34 -39.41 3.07
C GLY A 25 -5.28 -39.90 4.06
N SER A 26 -5.63 -40.89 4.88
CA SER A 26 -4.68 -41.52 5.81
C SER A 26 -4.26 -42.87 5.26
N GLY A 27 -2.96 -43.17 5.30
CA GLY A 27 -2.40 -44.42 4.80
C GLY A 27 -2.55 -45.54 5.83
N GLU A 28 -2.59 -46.78 5.38
CA GLU A 28 -2.46 -47.94 6.25
C GLU A 28 -0.98 -48.36 6.31
N PHE A 29 -0.23 -47.81 7.27
CA PHE A 29 1.12 -48.28 7.55
C PHE A 29 1.05 -49.53 8.44
N LYS A 30 1.93 -50.50 8.19
CA LYS A 30 2.05 -51.73 8.99
C LYS A 30 3.13 -51.56 10.04
N LEU A 31 2.94 -52.15 11.22
CA LEU A 31 4.01 -52.30 12.20
C LEU A 31 5.18 -53.06 11.56
N GLY A 32 6.41 -52.60 11.78
CA GLY A 32 7.62 -53.12 11.14
C GLY A 32 7.98 -52.48 9.80
N SER A 33 7.20 -51.51 9.31
CA SER A 33 7.56 -50.71 8.12
C SER A 33 8.84 -49.91 8.38
N GLN A 34 9.63 -49.69 7.33
CA GLN A 34 10.89 -48.95 7.38
C GLN A 34 10.65 -47.50 6.96
N LEU A 35 10.96 -46.56 7.85
CA LEU A 35 10.97 -45.12 7.60
C LEU A 35 12.42 -44.68 7.38
N ILE A 36 12.74 -44.16 6.20
CA ILE A 36 14.07 -43.63 5.90
C ILE A 36 13.99 -42.11 5.85
N VAL A 37 14.75 -41.47 6.72
CA VAL A 37 14.83 -40.02 6.85
C VAL A 37 16.23 -39.59 6.41
N ARG A 38 16.33 -38.63 5.49
CA ARG A 38 17.60 -38.06 5.02
C ARG A 38 18.16 -37.09 6.06
N GLU A 39 19.44 -36.72 5.90
CA GLU A 39 20.13 -35.82 6.84
C GLU A 39 19.51 -34.41 6.91
N ASN A 40 18.96 -33.95 5.80
CA ASN A 40 18.36 -32.62 5.65
C ASN A 40 16.85 -32.59 5.88
N GLN A 41 16.25 -33.62 6.49
CA GLN A 41 14.80 -33.63 6.77
C GLN A 41 14.48 -34.27 8.12
N TRP A 42 13.35 -33.89 8.69
CA TRP A 42 12.69 -34.63 9.77
C TRP A 42 11.49 -35.38 9.21
N ALA A 43 11.06 -36.44 9.90
CA ALA A 43 9.78 -37.08 9.64
C ALA A 43 8.89 -37.00 10.88
N VAL A 44 7.78 -36.29 10.79
CA VAL A 44 6.77 -36.19 11.85
C VAL A 44 5.70 -37.24 11.61
N PHE A 45 5.58 -38.17 12.55
CA PHE A 45 4.63 -39.27 12.45
C PHE A 45 3.31 -38.93 13.14
N TYR A 46 2.23 -38.95 12.37
CA TYR A 46 0.87 -38.73 12.83
C TYR A 46 0.06 -40.02 12.80
N ARG A 47 -0.79 -40.17 13.81
CA ARG A 47 -1.78 -41.24 13.89
C ARG A 47 -3.04 -40.71 14.55
N ASP A 48 -4.20 -41.07 14.02
CA ASP A 48 -5.50 -40.67 14.55
C ASP A 48 -5.59 -39.14 14.82
N GLY A 49 -4.95 -38.34 13.97
CA GLY A 49 -4.91 -36.88 14.06
C GLY A 49 -3.93 -36.30 15.10
N LYS A 50 -3.09 -37.12 15.74
CA LYS A 50 -2.10 -36.68 16.74
C LYS A 50 -0.67 -36.94 16.28
N ALA A 51 0.20 -35.94 16.44
CA ALA A 51 1.64 -36.10 16.28
C ALA A 51 2.20 -36.95 17.42
N LEU A 52 2.67 -38.16 17.09
CA LEU A 52 3.20 -39.08 18.10
C LEU A 52 4.70 -38.93 18.32
N ASP A 53 5.47 -38.75 17.25
CA ASP A 53 6.93 -38.64 17.34
C ASP A 53 7.56 -37.89 16.16
N VAL A 54 8.81 -37.45 16.34
CA VAL A 54 9.65 -36.80 15.33
C VAL A 54 10.92 -37.60 15.13
N PHE A 55 11.10 -38.15 13.93
CA PHE A 55 12.28 -38.92 13.55
C PHE A 55 13.33 -38.02 12.88
N GLY A 56 14.57 -38.07 13.37
CA GLY A 56 15.74 -37.46 12.73
C GLY A 56 16.32 -38.34 11.63
N ALA A 57 17.47 -37.94 11.09
CA ALA A 57 18.16 -38.65 10.02
C ALA A 57 18.46 -40.12 10.36
N GLY A 58 18.30 -41.00 9.37
CA GLY A 58 18.61 -42.42 9.48
C GLY A 58 17.45 -43.33 9.08
N ARG A 59 17.68 -44.65 9.24
CA ARG A 59 16.66 -45.68 9.02
C ARG A 59 16.00 -46.03 10.35
N HIS A 60 14.69 -45.89 10.40
CA HIS A 60 13.87 -46.14 11.58
C HIS A 60 12.85 -47.24 11.28
N THR A 61 12.80 -48.27 12.13
CA THR A 61 11.73 -49.26 12.04
C THR A 61 10.54 -48.76 12.85
N LEU A 62 9.37 -48.63 12.22
CA LEU A 62 8.13 -48.23 12.90
C LEU A 62 7.66 -49.37 13.81
N THR A 63 8.01 -49.27 15.09
CA THR A 63 7.63 -50.22 16.15
C THR A 63 7.07 -49.46 17.34
N THR A 64 6.34 -50.17 18.20
CA THR A 64 5.76 -49.63 19.44
C THR A 64 6.80 -49.16 20.46
N LEU A 65 8.07 -49.56 20.28
CA LEU A 65 9.21 -49.17 21.12
C LEU A 65 9.77 -47.80 20.76
N ASN A 66 9.70 -47.42 19.48
CA ASN A 66 10.24 -46.15 18.98
C ASN A 66 9.23 -45.01 19.03
N ILE A 67 8.02 -45.25 19.54
CA ILE A 67 6.98 -44.24 19.71
C ILE A 67 6.38 -44.46 21.12
N PRO A 68 6.85 -43.73 22.14
CA PRO A 68 6.47 -43.97 23.54
C PRO A 68 4.95 -43.87 23.80
N LEU A 69 4.22 -43.11 22.96
CA LEU A 69 2.77 -42.96 23.03
C LEU A 69 1.98 -44.14 22.38
N LEU A 70 2.63 -45.02 21.62
CA LEU A 70 1.99 -46.23 21.08
C LEU A 70 1.79 -47.30 22.17
N THR A 71 2.66 -47.33 23.18
CA THR A 71 2.70 -48.43 24.16
C THR A 71 1.49 -48.44 25.09
N SER A 72 0.95 -47.27 25.47
CA SER A 72 -0.23 -47.19 26.34
C SER A 72 -1.56 -47.53 25.65
N LEU A 73 -1.60 -47.55 24.32
CA LEU A 73 -2.82 -47.76 23.53
C LEU A 73 -2.93 -49.19 22.98
N ILE A 74 -1.78 -49.86 22.75
CA ILE A 74 -1.71 -51.21 22.17
C ILE A 74 -1.81 -52.31 23.23
N THR A 75 -1.63 -52.01 24.52
CA THR A 75 -1.83 -52.98 25.62
C THR A 75 -3.28 -53.42 25.83
N THR A 76 -4.22 -52.94 25.03
CA THR A 76 -5.59 -53.46 25.00
C THR A 76 -5.59 -54.83 24.29
N PRO A 77 -6.00 -55.95 24.92
CA PRO A 77 -5.67 -57.32 24.46
C PRO A 77 -6.30 -57.79 23.14
N LEU A 78 -6.93 -56.91 22.37
CA LEU A 78 -7.75 -57.26 21.20
C LEU A 78 -7.09 -56.98 19.83
N PHE A 79 -5.97 -56.27 19.75
CA PHE A 79 -5.46 -55.74 18.47
C PHE A 79 -4.18 -56.44 18.00
N GLY A 80 -4.34 -57.62 17.40
CA GLY A 80 -3.32 -58.24 16.56
C GLY A 80 -3.29 -57.63 15.15
N ASP A 81 -2.08 -57.38 14.61
CA ASP A 81 -1.75 -57.06 13.20
C ASP A 81 -2.73 -56.17 12.44
N THR A 82 -3.34 -55.18 13.11
CA THR A 82 -4.36 -54.34 12.47
C THR A 82 -3.70 -53.16 11.79
N PRO A 83 -3.88 -52.97 10.47
CA PRO A 83 -3.42 -51.75 9.79
C PRO A 83 -4.02 -50.52 10.46
N PHE A 84 -3.18 -49.50 10.69
CA PHE A 84 -3.59 -48.27 11.38
C PHE A 84 -3.46 -47.08 10.46
N ARG A 85 -4.47 -46.20 10.50
CA ARG A 85 -4.49 -44.96 9.73
C ARG A 85 -3.43 -44.00 10.27
N SER A 86 -2.45 -43.72 9.43
CA SER A 86 -1.28 -42.95 9.81
C SER A 86 -0.74 -42.15 8.63
N GLU A 87 0.00 -41.10 8.98
CA GLU A 87 0.45 -40.06 8.06
C GLU A 87 1.86 -39.67 8.48
N VAL A 88 2.74 -39.46 7.52
CA VAL A 88 4.12 -39.01 7.76
C VAL A 88 4.34 -37.71 7.02
N TYR A 89 4.78 -36.70 7.75
CA TYR A 89 5.15 -35.40 7.18
C TYR A 89 6.68 -35.31 7.16
N PHE A 90 7.26 -35.25 5.97
CA PHE A 90 8.68 -34.98 5.77
C PHE A 90 8.87 -33.47 5.72
N VAL A 91 9.59 -32.94 6.71
CA VAL A 91 9.83 -31.50 6.88
C VAL A 91 11.28 -31.20 6.61
N ASN A 92 11.56 -30.26 5.71
CA ASN A 92 12.92 -29.95 5.29
C ASN A 92 13.66 -29.09 6.34
N GLN A 93 14.93 -29.38 6.57
CA GLN A 93 15.81 -28.67 7.52
C GLN A 93 16.69 -27.61 6.86
N ILE A 94 16.66 -27.51 5.53
CA ILE A 94 17.45 -26.49 4.81
C ILE A 94 16.99 -25.08 5.15
N VAL A 95 17.88 -24.12 4.87
CA VAL A 95 17.53 -22.70 4.87
C VAL A 95 16.85 -22.37 3.55
N PHE A 96 15.60 -21.94 3.61
CA PHE A 96 14.86 -21.40 2.47
C PHE A 96 15.28 -19.94 2.28
N ILE A 97 16.05 -19.69 1.24
CA ILE A 97 16.58 -18.38 0.88
C ILE A 97 15.71 -17.69 -0.18
N ASP A 98 15.90 -16.38 -0.34
CA ASP A 98 15.24 -15.56 -1.38
C ASP A 98 13.69 -15.58 -1.32
N LEU A 99 13.12 -15.78 -0.13
CA LEU A 99 11.68 -15.63 0.07
C LEU A 99 11.33 -14.14 -0.01
N LYS A 100 10.35 -13.80 -0.83
CA LYS A 100 10.00 -12.40 -1.10
C LYS A 100 8.88 -11.94 -0.17
N TRP A 101 9.06 -10.76 0.40
CA TRP A 101 8.02 -10.07 1.13
C TRP A 101 7.78 -8.68 0.55
N GLY A 102 6.56 -8.18 0.69
CA GLY A 102 6.21 -6.85 0.24
C GLY A 102 4.81 -6.46 0.66
N THR A 103 4.61 -5.16 0.86
CA THR A 103 3.33 -4.58 1.26
C THR A 103 2.31 -4.71 0.12
N ALA A 104 1.28 -5.53 0.30
CA ALA A 104 0.17 -5.64 -0.67
C ALA A 104 -0.60 -4.32 -0.75
N GLU A 105 -0.93 -3.75 0.41
CA GLU A 105 -1.53 -2.43 0.55
C GLU A 105 -0.48 -1.44 1.07
N PRO A 106 -0.47 -0.18 0.58
CA PRO A 106 0.45 0.83 1.09
C PRO A 106 0.25 1.11 2.57
N ILE A 107 1.34 1.21 3.32
CA ILE A 107 1.34 1.56 4.74
C ILE A 107 1.14 3.08 4.86
N LEU A 108 0.14 3.49 5.63
CA LEU A 108 -0.09 4.89 5.94
C LEU A 108 0.91 5.35 7.00
N PHE A 109 1.79 6.27 6.63
CA PHE A 109 2.85 6.78 7.47
C PHE A 109 2.71 8.29 7.67
N ARG A 110 2.87 8.75 8.91
CA ARG A 110 2.84 10.17 9.25
C ARG A 110 4.25 10.73 9.14
N ASP A 111 4.47 11.53 8.13
CA ASP A 111 5.74 12.17 7.83
C ASP A 111 5.75 13.62 8.35
N SER A 112 6.87 14.04 8.92
CA SER A 112 7.04 15.40 9.45
C SER A 112 7.05 16.49 8.38
N GLU A 113 7.49 16.20 7.16
CA GLU A 113 7.59 17.14 6.04
C GLU A 113 6.40 17.04 5.07
N PHE A 114 5.96 15.80 4.79
CA PHE A 114 4.92 15.49 3.80
C PHE A 114 3.57 15.12 4.43
N LYS A 115 3.43 15.26 5.77
CA LYS A 115 2.24 14.97 6.57
C LYS A 115 1.81 13.51 6.58
N MET A 116 1.05 13.07 5.57
CA MET A 116 0.48 11.73 5.51
C MET A 116 0.80 11.13 4.15
N ILE A 117 1.65 10.12 4.14
CA ILE A 117 2.13 9.49 2.92
C ILE A 117 1.91 7.99 2.97
N ARG A 118 1.89 7.37 1.79
CA ARG A 118 1.60 5.95 1.61
C ARG A 118 2.85 5.22 1.15
N LEU A 119 3.53 4.57 2.06
CA LEU A 119 4.77 3.87 1.78
C LEU A 119 4.50 2.45 1.28
N ARG A 120 5.24 2.03 0.27
CA ARG A 120 5.34 0.61 -0.11
C ARG A 120 6.73 0.12 0.25
N SER A 121 6.81 -1.06 0.82
CA SER A 121 8.08 -1.69 1.17
C SER A 121 8.14 -3.08 0.60
N HIS A 122 9.33 -3.49 0.19
CA HIS A 122 9.59 -4.86 -0.22
C HIS A 122 11.02 -5.27 0.09
N GLY A 123 11.24 -6.58 0.11
CA GLY A 123 12.54 -7.15 0.40
C GLY A 123 12.53 -8.65 0.32
N ILE A 124 13.57 -9.23 0.92
CA ILE A 124 13.75 -10.68 0.99
C ILE A 124 14.01 -11.11 2.42
N TYR A 125 13.66 -12.34 2.72
CA TYR A 125 13.91 -12.98 4.01
C TYR A 125 14.31 -14.43 3.78
N SER A 126 15.01 -15.00 4.77
CA SER A 126 15.38 -16.40 4.77
C SER A 126 14.88 -17.06 6.04
N ILE A 127 14.33 -18.26 5.91
CA ILE A 127 13.79 -19.01 7.05
C ILE A 127 14.38 -20.41 7.11
N GLN A 128 14.36 -20.97 8.30
CA GLN A 128 14.65 -22.38 8.52
C GLN A 128 13.59 -22.95 9.45
N ILE A 129 13.09 -24.13 9.15
CA ILE A 129 12.20 -24.83 10.07
C ILE A 129 13.08 -25.43 11.17
N VAL A 130 12.75 -25.15 12.43
CA VAL A 130 13.52 -25.61 13.60
C VAL A 130 12.71 -26.51 14.50
N GLU A 131 11.38 -26.36 14.51
CA GLU A 131 10.47 -27.21 15.30
C GLU A 131 9.41 -27.83 14.39
N PRO A 132 9.69 -29.01 13.80
CA PRO A 132 8.87 -29.59 12.74
C PRO A 132 7.47 -29.99 13.23
N LYS A 133 7.33 -30.40 14.50
CA LYS A 133 6.03 -30.73 15.08
C LYS A 133 5.12 -29.51 15.15
N LEU A 134 5.64 -28.39 15.65
CA LEU A 134 4.92 -27.12 15.78
C LEU A 134 4.54 -26.55 14.40
N PHE A 135 5.47 -26.67 13.45
CA PHE A 135 5.26 -26.26 12.05
C PHE A 135 4.10 -27.03 11.40
N VAL A 136 4.11 -28.36 11.48
CA VAL A 136 3.04 -29.17 10.88
C VAL A 136 1.70 -28.92 11.60
N GLU A 137 1.69 -28.84 12.92
CA GLU A 137 0.47 -28.65 13.71
C GLU A 137 -0.20 -27.29 13.45
N LYS A 138 0.57 -26.21 13.35
CA LYS A 138 0.03 -24.85 13.25
C LYS A 138 -0.11 -24.32 11.82
N LEU A 139 0.80 -24.67 10.91
CA LEU A 139 0.81 -24.12 9.56
C LEU A 139 0.30 -25.11 8.51
N VAL A 140 0.68 -26.39 8.59
CA VAL A 140 0.28 -27.39 7.57
C VAL A 140 -1.11 -27.97 7.88
N GLY A 141 -1.45 -28.14 9.15
CA GLY A 141 -2.73 -28.69 9.59
C GLY A 141 -3.07 -30.04 8.93
N THR A 142 -4.38 -30.38 8.90
CA THR A 142 -4.91 -31.60 8.27
C THR A 142 -5.35 -31.40 6.82
N ARG A 143 -5.36 -30.16 6.31
CA ARG A 143 -5.63 -29.89 4.90
C ARG A 143 -4.33 -30.13 4.14
N ALA A 144 -4.32 -31.16 3.29
CA ALA A 144 -3.17 -31.65 2.52
C ALA A 144 -2.55 -30.64 1.52
N VAL A 145 -2.88 -29.35 1.60
CA VAL A 145 -2.53 -28.33 0.61
C VAL A 145 -2.38 -26.95 1.25
N TYR A 146 -1.46 -26.79 2.21
CA TYR A 146 -0.82 -25.47 2.29
C TYR A 146 0.25 -25.48 1.21
N THR A 147 -0.06 -24.87 0.07
CA THR A 147 0.98 -24.53 -0.90
C THR A 147 1.99 -23.62 -0.21
N ASN A 148 3.27 -23.69 -0.60
CA ASN A 148 4.30 -22.76 -0.11
C ASN A 148 3.82 -21.30 -0.15
N ALA A 149 3.05 -20.93 -1.18
CA ALA A 149 2.44 -19.61 -1.33
C ALA A 149 1.54 -19.19 -0.16
N ALA A 150 0.71 -20.09 0.39
CA ALA A 150 -0.18 -19.77 1.51
C ALA A 150 0.61 -19.51 2.80
N ILE A 151 1.70 -20.25 3.03
CA ILE A 151 2.62 -20.04 4.16
C ILE A 151 3.34 -18.69 3.97
N GLU A 152 3.84 -18.42 2.76
CA GLU A 152 4.47 -17.14 2.43
C GLU A 152 3.53 -15.95 2.63
N ASP A 153 2.27 -16.04 2.21
CA ASP A 153 1.25 -15.00 2.40
C ASP A 153 0.99 -14.71 3.88
N PHE A 154 0.89 -15.76 4.70
CA PHE A 154 0.74 -15.62 6.13
C PHE A 154 1.95 -14.92 6.77
N LEU A 155 3.17 -15.40 6.49
CA LEU A 155 4.41 -14.83 7.04
C LEU A 155 4.61 -13.38 6.58
N ARG A 156 4.28 -13.08 5.32
CA ARG A 156 4.27 -11.72 4.75
C ARG A 156 3.38 -10.78 5.58
N GLY A 157 2.19 -11.23 5.98
CA GLY A 157 1.27 -10.45 6.82
C GLY A 157 1.88 -10.11 8.19
N VAL A 158 2.52 -11.08 8.83
CA VAL A 158 3.22 -10.88 10.12
C VAL A 158 4.33 -9.83 9.97
N ILE A 159 5.16 -9.95 8.93
CA ILE A 159 6.24 -9.01 8.63
C ILE A 159 5.70 -7.59 8.45
N ILE A 160 4.64 -7.41 7.64
CA ILE A 160 4.06 -6.08 7.34
C ILE A 160 3.50 -5.42 8.61
N GLY A 161 2.83 -6.19 9.48
CA GLY A 161 2.33 -5.69 10.75
C GLY A 161 3.46 -5.12 11.62
N ARG A 162 4.53 -5.90 11.81
CA ARG A 162 5.69 -5.48 12.61
C ARG A 162 6.48 -4.33 11.98
N LEU A 163 6.56 -4.29 10.64
CA LEU A 163 7.20 -3.18 9.93
C LEU A 163 6.44 -1.86 10.15
N SER A 164 5.11 -1.90 10.07
CA SER A 164 4.27 -0.70 10.22
C SER A 164 4.44 -0.07 11.61
N ASP A 165 4.43 -0.90 12.65
CA ASP A 165 4.70 -0.46 14.03
C ASP A 165 6.11 0.14 14.17
N LEU A 166 7.12 -0.53 13.59
CA LEU A 166 8.51 -0.11 13.68
C LEU A 166 8.78 1.21 12.96
N LEU A 167 8.19 1.41 11.78
CA LEU A 167 8.25 2.68 11.06
C LEU A 167 7.60 3.81 11.84
N GLY A 168 6.42 3.56 12.44
CA GLY A 168 5.71 4.57 13.24
C GLY A 168 6.44 5.02 14.51
N GLU A 169 7.33 4.18 15.06
CA GLU A 169 8.08 4.49 16.29
C GLU A 169 9.44 5.13 16.05
N ASN A 170 10.12 4.80 14.94
CA ASN A 170 11.55 5.10 14.77
C ASN A 170 11.86 6.04 13.59
N LEU A 171 10.86 6.40 12.77
CA LEU A 171 11.06 7.21 11.59
C LEU A 171 10.23 8.50 11.67
N ASP A 172 10.90 9.65 11.52
CA ASP A 172 10.25 10.97 11.49
C ASP A 172 10.00 11.48 10.06
N SER A 173 10.93 11.20 9.13
CA SER A 173 10.87 11.63 7.73
C SER A 173 11.36 10.51 6.79
N VAL A 174 10.68 10.36 5.66
CA VAL A 174 11.07 9.42 4.59
C VAL A 174 12.41 9.77 3.94
N LEU A 175 12.87 11.02 4.06
CA LEU A 175 14.17 11.42 3.53
C LEU A 175 15.34 10.78 4.28
N ASP A 176 15.14 10.40 5.55
CA ASP A 176 16.17 9.77 6.37
C ASP A 176 16.21 8.24 6.23
N LEU A 177 15.24 7.63 5.53
CA LEU A 177 15.13 6.18 5.37
C LEU A 177 16.42 5.47 4.91
N PRO A 178 17.17 5.99 3.92
CA PRO A 178 18.38 5.31 3.45
C PRO A 178 19.44 5.11 4.55
N ARG A 179 19.44 5.98 5.57
CA ARG A 179 20.36 5.88 6.70
C ARG A 179 20.00 4.75 7.65
N TYR A 180 18.72 4.38 7.72
CA TYR A 180 18.21 3.47 8.74
C TYR A 180 17.87 2.07 8.21
N PHE A 181 18.11 1.75 6.94
CA PHE A 181 17.67 0.45 6.39
C PHE A 181 18.25 -0.76 7.15
N ASP A 182 19.51 -0.69 7.56
CA ASP A 182 20.15 -1.77 8.30
C ASP A 182 19.57 -1.89 9.72
N GLU A 183 19.36 -0.77 10.42
CA GLU A 183 18.73 -0.76 11.75
C GLU A 183 17.27 -1.20 11.71
N LEU A 184 16.50 -0.75 10.71
CA LEU A 184 15.11 -1.16 10.49
C LEU A 184 15.05 -2.66 10.20
N GLY A 185 15.94 -3.17 9.35
CA GLY A 185 16.03 -4.59 9.01
C GLY A 185 16.37 -5.45 10.24
N ALA A 186 17.39 -5.06 11.00
CA ALA A 186 17.80 -5.76 12.23
C ALA A 186 16.71 -5.68 13.31
N GLY A 187 16.10 -4.51 13.49
CA GLY A 187 15.02 -4.30 14.44
C GLY A 187 13.77 -5.12 14.09
N LEU A 188 13.40 -5.17 12.81
CA LEU A 188 12.27 -5.96 12.33
C LEU A 188 12.52 -7.45 12.50
N LYS A 189 13.74 -7.93 12.17
CA LYS A 189 14.15 -9.31 12.42
C LYS A 189 14.01 -9.68 13.89
N ALA A 190 14.48 -8.81 14.80
CA ALA A 190 14.40 -9.03 16.23
C ALA A 190 12.95 -9.12 16.73
N ARG A 191 12.05 -8.24 16.25
CA ARG A 191 10.64 -8.24 16.62
C ARG A 191 9.87 -9.44 16.04
N ALA A 192 10.12 -9.79 14.79
CA ALA A 192 9.43 -10.90 14.11
C ALA A 192 9.95 -12.28 14.54
N LYS A 193 11.14 -12.36 15.17
CA LYS A 193 11.77 -13.62 15.58
C LYS A 193 10.82 -14.49 16.41
N ASP A 194 10.20 -13.92 17.45
CA ASP A 194 9.34 -14.68 18.36
C ASP A 194 8.02 -15.06 17.70
N ASP A 195 7.48 -14.21 16.82
CA ASP A 195 6.27 -14.52 16.05
C ASP A 195 6.52 -15.72 15.13
N PHE A 196 7.67 -15.78 14.44
CA PHE A 196 8.03 -16.91 13.57
C PHE A 196 8.25 -18.18 14.39
N TYR A 197 8.92 -18.07 15.53
CA TYR A 197 9.23 -19.20 16.40
C TYR A 197 7.96 -19.87 16.96
N GLN A 198 6.89 -19.11 17.17
CA GLN A 198 5.59 -19.66 17.58
C GLN A 198 5.01 -20.64 16.56
N TYR A 199 5.46 -20.62 15.31
CA TYR A 199 5.08 -21.55 14.24
C TYR A 199 6.16 -22.58 13.92
N GLY A 200 7.21 -22.67 14.74
CA GLY A 200 8.33 -23.61 14.55
C GLY A 200 9.33 -23.18 13.48
N ILE A 201 9.31 -21.90 13.09
CA ILE A 201 10.18 -21.32 12.08
C ILE A 201 11.17 -20.37 12.74
N SER A 202 12.44 -20.46 12.34
CA SER A 202 13.47 -19.49 12.67
C SER A 202 13.66 -18.51 11.52
N LEU A 203 13.61 -17.22 11.81
CA LEU A 203 13.96 -16.17 10.85
C LEU A 203 15.49 -16.01 10.81
N VAL A 204 16.10 -16.54 9.76
CA VAL A 204 17.56 -16.60 9.60
C VAL A 204 18.11 -15.24 9.19
N ASP A 205 17.51 -14.63 8.16
CA ASP A 205 17.91 -13.32 7.63
C ASP A 205 16.71 -12.51 7.17
N PHE A 206 16.85 -11.19 7.21
CA PHE A 206 15.81 -10.26 6.80
C PHE A 206 16.45 -9.01 6.21
N ILE A 207 16.06 -8.66 4.98
CA ILE A 207 16.60 -7.54 4.22
C ILE A 207 15.45 -6.71 3.67
N ILE A 208 15.53 -5.39 3.86
CA ILE A 208 14.67 -4.40 3.23
C ILE A 208 15.39 -3.93 1.96
N ASN A 209 14.82 -4.18 0.78
CA ASN A 209 15.45 -3.77 -0.48
C ASN A 209 15.10 -2.32 -0.82
N ALA A 210 13.84 -1.93 -0.62
CA ALA A 210 13.42 -0.55 -0.79
C ALA A 210 12.13 -0.23 -0.04
N ILE A 211 12.06 1.03 0.41
CA ILE A 211 10.83 1.68 0.87
C ILE A 211 10.56 2.83 -0.09
N THR A 212 9.48 2.73 -0.84
CA THR A 212 9.14 3.62 -1.94
C THR A 212 7.91 4.47 -1.57
N PRO A 213 8.04 5.80 -1.52
CA PRO A 213 6.90 6.71 -1.36
C PRO A 213 6.04 6.76 -2.64
N PRO A 214 4.82 7.31 -2.59
CA PRO A 214 3.96 7.39 -3.78
C PRO A 214 4.55 8.35 -4.83
N GLU A 215 4.19 8.15 -6.11
CA GLU A 215 4.78 8.90 -7.24
C GLU A 215 4.66 10.43 -7.10
N GLU A 216 3.55 10.92 -6.54
CA GLU A 216 3.34 12.33 -6.27
C GLU A 216 4.39 12.90 -5.28
N VAL A 217 4.68 12.15 -4.22
CA VAL A 217 5.69 12.54 -3.22
C VAL A 217 7.10 12.44 -3.81
N GLN A 218 7.37 11.42 -4.65
CA GLN A 218 8.65 11.32 -5.36
C GLN A 218 8.90 12.57 -6.24
N LYS A 219 7.90 13.01 -7.01
CA LYS A 219 8.01 14.23 -7.83
C LYS A 219 8.27 15.48 -6.99
N LEU A 220 7.62 15.60 -5.83
CA LEU A 220 7.86 16.71 -4.90
C LEU A 220 9.27 16.68 -4.30
N ILE A 221 9.78 15.50 -3.97
CA ILE A 221 11.16 15.30 -3.50
C ILE A 221 12.14 15.68 -4.60
N ASP A 222 11.94 15.22 -5.84
CA ASP A 222 12.81 15.52 -6.98
C ASP A 222 12.81 17.02 -7.33
N GLU A 223 11.64 17.67 -7.29
CA GLU A 223 11.49 19.10 -7.50
C GLU A 223 12.18 19.91 -6.40
N ARG A 224 11.95 19.57 -5.13
CA ARG A 224 12.62 20.23 -4.01
C ARG A 224 14.13 20.04 -4.06
N SER A 225 14.60 18.81 -4.28
CA SER A 225 16.02 18.50 -4.40
C SER A 225 16.66 19.23 -5.58
N GLY A 226 15.95 19.33 -6.70
CA GLY A 226 16.37 20.12 -7.86
C GLY A 226 16.46 21.62 -7.56
N MET A 227 15.52 22.18 -6.80
CA MET A 227 15.57 23.58 -6.37
C MET A 227 16.76 23.86 -5.43
N GLU A 228 17.02 22.95 -4.50
CA GLU A 228 18.12 23.07 -3.54
C GLU A 228 19.48 22.91 -4.22
N ALA A 229 19.64 21.91 -5.09
CA ALA A 229 20.86 21.68 -5.86
C ALA A 229 21.25 22.87 -6.76
N VAL A 230 20.25 23.57 -7.28
CA VAL A 230 20.45 24.73 -8.18
C VAL A 230 20.64 26.04 -7.39
N GLY A 231 20.50 26.01 -6.06
CA GLY A 231 20.83 27.12 -5.16
C GLY A 231 19.77 28.22 -5.10
N GLY A 232 18.49 27.86 -5.23
CA GLY A 232 17.36 28.77 -5.02
C GLY A 232 16.39 28.89 -6.21
N MET A 233 15.23 29.49 -5.94
CA MET A 233 14.08 29.56 -6.86
C MET A 233 14.41 30.22 -8.21
N ASP A 234 15.18 31.31 -8.20
CA ASP A 234 15.53 32.05 -9.42
C ASP A 234 16.38 31.22 -10.39
N ARG A 235 17.37 30.50 -9.86
CA ARG A 235 18.23 29.63 -10.66
C ARG A 235 17.50 28.37 -11.10
N TYR A 236 16.59 27.84 -10.28
CA TYR A 236 15.75 26.69 -10.67
C TYR A 236 14.83 27.05 -11.84
N PHE A 237 14.20 28.23 -11.81
CA PHE A 237 13.41 28.73 -12.95
C PHE A 237 14.26 28.86 -14.22
N GLN A 238 15.47 29.43 -14.12
CA GLN A 238 16.40 29.52 -15.24
C GLN A 238 16.80 28.13 -15.77
N PHE A 239 17.05 27.16 -14.89
CA PHE A 239 17.40 25.79 -15.25
C PHE A 239 16.25 25.08 -15.98
N LYS A 240 15.02 25.16 -15.45
CA LYS A 240 13.83 24.59 -16.10
C LYS A 240 13.53 25.26 -17.45
N ALA A 241 13.69 26.58 -17.55
CA ALA A 241 13.55 27.32 -18.81
C ALA A 241 14.60 26.87 -19.84
N ALA A 242 15.85 26.70 -19.42
CA ALA A 242 16.92 26.18 -20.28
C ALA A 242 16.66 24.72 -20.73
N GLN A 243 16.17 23.87 -19.83
CA GLN A 243 15.82 22.47 -20.15
C GLN A 243 14.66 22.38 -21.17
N ALA A 244 13.64 23.23 -21.03
CA ALA A 244 12.53 23.31 -21.98
C ALA A 244 13.00 23.75 -23.38
N LEU A 245 13.96 24.69 -23.45
CA LEU A 245 14.58 25.10 -24.72
C LEU A 245 15.53 24.04 -25.29
N GLY A 246 16.25 23.31 -24.43
CA GLY A 246 17.17 22.24 -24.82
C GLY A 246 16.47 21.00 -25.40
N ASN A 247 15.30 20.65 -24.86
CA ASN A 247 14.48 19.56 -25.40
C ASN A 247 13.88 19.87 -26.78
N ILE A 248 13.81 21.15 -27.19
CA ILE A 248 13.44 21.54 -28.56
C ILE A 248 14.60 21.26 -29.54
N GLY A 249 15.85 21.25 -29.07
CA GLY A 249 17.04 20.98 -29.88
C GLY A 249 17.51 19.52 -29.89
N ALA A 250 17.11 18.70 -28.90
CA ALA A 250 17.52 17.30 -28.79
C ALA A 250 16.64 16.31 -29.58
N GLY A 251 15.57 16.79 -30.23
CA GLY A 251 14.77 16.04 -31.20
C GLY A 251 15.29 16.33 -32.62
N GLY A 252 16.07 15.40 -33.17
CA GLY A 252 16.47 15.41 -34.57
C GLY A 252 15.26 15.56 -35.50
N GLY A 253 15.47 16.29 -36.58
CA GLY A 253 14.41 16.87 -37.40
C GLY A 253 13.39 15.87 -37.96
N GLY A 254 12.14 16.34 -38.01
CA GLY A 254 11.13 15.82 -38.92
C GLY A 254 9.86 15.28 -38.25
N ALA A 255 8.73 15.73 -38.79
CA ALA A 255 7.39 15.16 -38.69
C ALA A 255 6.60 15.39 -37.38
N ALA A 256 5.78 16.45 -37.45
CA ALA A 256 4.33 16.38 -37.35
C ALA A 256 3.70 15.18 -36.60
N GLY A 257 2.89 15.50 -35.59
CA GLY A 257 1.77 14.66 -35.16
C GLY A 257 1.93 13.99 -33.79
N GLY A 258 1.73 14.78 -32.72
CA GLY A 258 1.53 14.24 -31.37
C GLY A 258 0.87 15.30 -30.49
N GLY A 259 -0.45 15.21 -30.34
CA GLY A 259 -1.29 16.20 -29.64
C GLY A 259 -1.04 16.26 -28.13
N GLY A 260 -0.04 17.03 -27.71
CA GLY A 260 0.09 17.53 -26.34
C GLY A 260 -0.48 18.94 -26.26
N THR A 261 -1.52 19.14 -25.45
CA THR A 261 -2.21 20.42 -25.21
C THR A 261 -1.45 21.34 -24.26
N ASP A 262 -0.12 21.35 -24.33
CA ASP A 262 0.69 22.30 -23.58
C ASP A 262 0.95 23.54 -24.41
N ILE A 263 0.89 24.70 -23.74
CA ILE A 263 1.01 26.05 -24.32
C ILE A 263 2.31 26.24 -25.12
N GLY A 264 3.32 25.36 -24.94
CA GLY A 264 4.55 25.34 -25.74
C GLY A 264 4.42 24.71 -27.15
N GLY A 265 3.42 23.87 -27.41
CA GLY A 265 3.27 23.17 -28.69
C GLY A 265 2.62 24.01 -29.81
N ALA A 266 1.76 24.97 -29.45
CA ALA A 266 1.09 25.85 -30.41
C ALA A 266 2.02 26.98 -30.91
N ALA A 267 3.02 27.37 -30.12
CA ALA A 267 4.02 28.35 -30.54
C ALA A 267 5.04 27.77 -31.54
N ALA A 268 5.24 26.44 -31.53
CA ALA A 268 6.23 25.77 -32.38
C ALA A 268 5.74 25.50 -33.81
N THR A 269 4.42 25.44 -34.05
CA THR A 269 3.87 25.13 -35.39
C THR A 269 3.53 26.36 -36.23
N GLY A 270 3.41 27.54 -35.62
CA GLY A 270 3.13 28.81 -36.32
C GLY A 270 4.35 29.62 -36.77
N LEU A 271 5.58 29.21 -36.40
CA LEU A 271 6.83 29.93 -36.66
C LEU A 271 7.83 29.11 -37.49
N GLY A 272 7.31 28.24 -38.36
CA GLY A 272 8.11 27.47 -39.30
C GLY A 272 8.76 28.35 -40.38
N LEU A 273 10.11 28.33 -40.41
CA LEU A 273 10.96 28.41 -41.59
C LEU A 273 11.30 29.78 -42.24
N GLY A 274 11.52 30.88 -41.51
CA GLY A 274 12.18 32.01 -42.20
C GLY A 274 12.46 33.35 -41.53
N ALA A 275 12.30 33.54 -40.21
CA ALA A 275 12.37 34.89 -39.62
C ALA A 275 13.21 35.00 -38.33
N GLY A 276 14.24 34.16 -38.18
CA GLY A 276 15.04 34.03 -36.95
C GLY A 276 16.05 35.14 -36.62
N ALA A 277 16.15 36.23 -37.40
CA ALA A 277 17.16 37.28 -37.17
C ALA A 277 16.61 38.69 -36.88
N GLY A 278 15.29 38.92 -37.02
CA GLY A 278 14.68 40.25 -36.87
C GLY A 278 13.75 40.44 -35.66
N LEU A 279 13.31 39.35 -35.02
CA LEU A 279 12.25 39.41 -33.99
C LEU A 279 12.75 39.65 -32.55
N GLY A 280 14.07 39.62 -32.30
CA GLY A 280 14.64 39.83 -30.97
C GLY A 280 14.46 41.27 -30.42
N MET A 281 14.20 42.24 -31.30
CA MET A 281 14.08 43.67 -30.94
C MET A 281 12.66 44.23 -31.06
N MET A 282 11.68 43.48 -31.58
CA MET A 282 10.27 43.92 -31.67
C MET A 282 9.34 43.27 -30.63
N LEU A 283 9.81 42.27 -29.88
CA LEU A 283 9.02 41.54 -28.90
C LEU A 283 8.50 42.37 -27.70
N PRO A 284 9.20 43.39 -27.17
CA PRO A 284 8.68 44.18 -26.06
C PRO A 284 7.45 45.02 -26.43
N GLY A 285 7.38 45.49 -27.69
CA GLY A 285 6.29 46.36 -28.18
C GLY A 285 4.97 45.62 -28.45
N MET A 286 5.04 44.34 -28.83
CA MET A 286 3.83 43.53 -29.12
C MET A 286 3.22 42.89 -27.86
N LEU A 287 4.05 42.60 -26.85
CA LEU A 287 3.56 42.05 -25.57
C LEU A 287 2.78 43.09 -24.74
N GLN A 288 3.09 44.38 -24.90
CA GLN A 288 2.37 45.46 -24.24
C GLN A 288 0.98 45.72 -24.84
N GLN A 289 0.78 45.40 -26.13
CA GLN A 289 -0.54 45.49 -26.78
C GLN A 289 -1.42 44.26 -26.48
N ALA A 290 -0.83 43.08 -26.23
CA ALA A 290 -1.56 41.85 -25.91
C ALA A 290 -2.04 41.78 -24.44
N MET A 291 -1.44 42.55 -23.54
CA MET A 291 -1.92 42.72 -22.15
C MET A 291 -3.09 43.72 -22.02
N ALA A 292 -3.52 44.35 -23.11
CA ALA A 292 -4.66 45.29 -23.13
C ALA A 292 -5.98 44.68 -23.63
N SER A 293 -6.00 43.40 -24.03
CA SER A 293 -7.22 42.72 -24.48
C SER A 293 -7.38 41.35 -23.82
N GLY A 294 -8.13 41.28 -22.71
CA GLY A 294 -8.66 39.99 -22.24
C GLY A 294 -8.95 39.80 -20.75
N ALA A 295 -8.61 40.74 -19.86
CA ALA A 295 -9.00 40.64 -18.45
C ALA A 295 -10.34 41.33 -18.22
N GLN A 296 -11.44 40.63 -18.55
CA GLN A 296 -12.77 41.06 -18.11
C GLN A 296 -12.80 41.00 -16.57
N PRO A 297 -13.11 42.11 -15.87
CA PRO A 297 -13.13 42.12 -14.42
C PRO A 297 -14.16 41.11 -13.90
N LYS A 298 -13.74 40.23 -12.99
CA LYS A 298 -14.62 39.26 -12.33
C LYS A 298 -15.02 39.82 -10.97
N MET A 299 -16.29 39.73 -10.62
CA MET A 299 -16.82 40.13 -9.32
C MET A 299 -17.47 38.93 -8.63
N ARG A 300 -17.47 38.91 -7.29
CA ARG A 300 -18.13 37.86 -6.51
C ARG A 300 -19.62 38.14 -6.38
N CYS A 301 -20.44 37.13 -6.65
CA CYS A 301 -21.88 37.20 -6.40
C CYS A 301 -22.14 37.35 -4.90
N PRO A 302 -22.89 38.38 -4.44
CA PRO A 302 -23.14 38.61 -3.02
C PRO A 302 -24.07 37.57 -2.36
N ASN A 303 -24.78 36.75 -3.15
CA ASN A 303 -25.71 35.74 -2.62
C ASN A 303 -25.09 34.34 -2.52
N CYS A 304 -24.42 33.86 -3.57
CA CYS A 304 -23.86 32.50 -3.61
C CYS A 304 -22.32 32.45 -3.60
N SER A 305 -21.65 33.60 -3.47
CA SER A 305 -20.18 33.71 -3.39
C SER A 305 -19.41 33.25 -4.63
N SER A 306 -20.10 32.92 -5.73
CA SER A 306 -19.48 32.44 -6.97
C SER A 306 -18.90 33.60 -7.79
N ASP A 307 -17.75 33.38 -8.42
CA ASP A 307 -17.09 34.37 -9.28
C ASP A 307 -17.83 34.49 -10.62
N ILE A 308 -18.26 35.70 -10.95
CA ILE A 308 -19.05 36.01 -12.15
C ILE A 308 -18.43 37.18 -12.92
N PRO A 309 -18.59 37.26 -14.25
CA PRO A 309 -18.16 38.41 -15.04
C PRO A 309 -18.86 39.70 -14.56
N ALA A 310 -18.16 40.82 -14.47
CA ALA A 310 -18.72 42.08 -13.93
C ALA A 310 -19.92 42.64 -14.72
N ASP A 311 -20.05 42.28 -16.00
CA ASP A 311 -21.15 42.74 -16.86
C ASP A 311 -22.42 41.86 -16.79
N SER A 312 -22.47 40.89 -15.88
CA SER A 312 -23.59 39.95 -15.75
C SER A 312 -24.82 40.63 -15.09
N LYS A 313 -25.98 40.64 -15.76
CA LYS A 313 -27.23 41.19 -15.20
C LYS A 313 -27.88 40.30 -14.13
N PHE A 314 -27.69 38.99 -14.26
CA PHE A 314 -28.16 37.96 -13.33
C PHE A 314 -27.02 37.00 -13.05
N CYS A 315 -26.95 36.47 -11.83
CA CYS A 315 -25.97 35.45 -11.49
C CYS A 315 -26.36 34.12 -12.19
N PRO A 316 -25.50 33.54 -13.06
CA PRO A 316 -25.81 32.29 -13.75
C PRO A 316 -25.88 31.08 -12.81
N ASN A 317 -25.32 31.16 -11.60
CA ASN A 317 -25.27 30.04 -10.67
C ASN A 317 -26.43 30.03 -9.66
N CYS A 318 -27.01 31.19 -9.31
CA CYS A 318 -28.11 31.26 -8.33
C CYS A 318 -29.32 32.09 -8.76
N GLY A 319 -29.32 32.67 -9.96
CA GLY A 319 -30.43 33.46 -10.50
C GLY A 319 -30.62 34.85 -9.90
N HIS A 320 -29.75 35.30 -8.96
CA HIS A 320 -29.87 36.58 -8.30
C HIS A 320 -29.66 37.76 -9.26
N ASN A 321 -30.57 38.74 -9.26
CA ASN A 321 -30.50 39.93 -10.12
C ASN A 321 -29.51 40.96 -9.57
N LEU A 322 -28.44 41.21 -10.32
CA LEU A 322 -27.33 42.07 -9.91
C LEU A 322 -27.58 43.54 -10.26
N GLN A 323 -28.62 43.83 -11.06
CA GLN A 323 -29.05 45.19 -11.42
C GLN A 323 -30.21 45.70 -10.57
N ALA A 324 -30.62 44.97 -9.54
CA ALA A 324 -31.64 45.43 -8.61
C ALA A 324 -31.14 46.73 -7.95
N THR A 325 -31.84 47.83 -8.19
CA THR A 325 -31.62 49.12 -7.54
C THR A 325 -32.76 49.41 -6.58
N ILE A 326 -32.43 49.92 -5.41
CA ILE A 326 -33.37 50.40 -4.41
C ILE A 326 -33.29 51.92 -4.35
N SER A 327 -34.44 52.59 -4.35
CA SER A 327 -34.49 54.04 -4.15
C SER A 327 -34.54 54.34 -2.66
N CYS A 328 -33.64 55.19 -2.19
CA CYS A 328 -33.63 55.57 -0.78
C CYS A 328 -34.90 56.35 -0.42
N PRO A 329 -35.71 55.92 0.57
CA PRO A 329 -37.01 56.53 0.86
C PRO A 329 -36.92 57.94 1.45
N LYS A 330 -35.75 58.41 1.91
CA LYS A 330 -35.56 59.74 2.50
C LYS A 330 -34.98 60.77 1.54
N CYS A 331 -34.12 60.38 0.59
CA CYS A 331 -33.48 61.31 -0.35
C CYS A 331 -33.69 60.94 -1.83
N ASN A 332 -34.49 59.91 -2.10
CA ASN A 332 -34.85 59.40 -3.43
C ASN A 332 -33.67 59.06 -4.35
N THR A 333 -32.47 58.89 -3.80
CA THR A 333 -31.29 58.50 -4.57
C THR A 333 -31.34 57.00 -4.88
N THR A 334 -31.20 56.66 -6.15
CA THR A 334 -31.15 55.29 -6.64
C THR A 334 -29.82 54.65 -6.28
N LEU A 335 -29.85 53.53 -5.57
CA LEU A 335 -28.67 52.83 -5.05
C LEU A 335 -28.74 51.35 -5.41
N PRO A 336 -27.59 50.65 -5.51
CA PRO A 336 -27.60 49.20 -5.72
C PRO A 336 -28.25 48.49 -4.52
N ALA A 337 -29.06 47.46 -4.76
CA ALA A 337 -29.81 46.74 -3.71
C ALA A 337 -28.93 46.08 -2.63
N SER A 338 -27.62 45.96 -2.87
CA SER A 338 -26.64 45.48 -1.90
C SER A 338 -26.17 46.54 -0.89
N SER A 339 -26.59 47.81 -1.05
CA SER A 339 -26.17 48.91 -0.18
C SER A 339 -26.97 48.91 1.14
N LYS A 340 -26.30 48.52 2.23
CA LYS A 340 -26.88 48.52 3.59
C LYS A 340 -27.13 49.92 4.15
N PHE A 341 -26.51 50.93 3.55
CA PHE A 341 -26.58 52.33 3.98
C PHE A 341 -26.61 53.24 2.75
N CYS A 342 -27.42 54.30 2.80
CA CYS A 342 -27.44 55.33 1.77
C CYS A 342 -26.22 56.26 1.93
N PRO A 343 -25.30 56.33 0.95
CA PRO A 343 -24.11 57.18 1.03
C PRO A 343 -24.43 58.69 0.97
N ASN A 344 -25.63 59.08 0.54
CA ASN A 344 -26.01 60.48 0.39
C ASN A 344 -26.70 61.06 1.64
N CYS A 345 -27.55 60.28 2.33
CA CYS A 345 -28.30 60.76 3.51
C CYS A 345 -28.05 59.96 4.80
N GLY A 346 -27.19 58.94 4.75
CA GLY A 346 -26.78 58.12 5.90
C GLY A 346 -27.83 57.12 6.40
N GLN A 347 -28.99 57.01 5.75
CA GLN A 347 -30.06 56.13 6.21
C GLN A 347 -29.73 54.64 5.96
N GLN A 348 -29.95 53.79 6.95
CA GLN A 348 -29.87 52.32 6.80
C GLN A 348 -30.99 51.81 5.89
N LEU A 349 -30.61 51.02 4.88
CA LEU A 349 -31.52 50.30 4.00
C LEU A 349 -31.43 48.82 4.41
N GLY A 350 -32.47 48.33 5.08
CA GLY A 350 -32.46 47.03 5.75
C GLY A 350 -32.35 45.83 4.80
N ALA A 351 -31.57 44.83 5.22
CA ALA A 351 -31.47 43.53 4.57
C ALA A 351 -32.79 42.74 4.77
N ALA A 352 -33.42 42.32 3.68
CA ALA A 352 -34.56 41.41 3.74
C ALA A 352 -34.08 39.95 3.90
N ALA A 353 -34.36 39.41 5.09
CA ALA A 353 -34.74 38.03 5.45
C ALA A 353 -33.95 36.82 4.87
N ALA A 354 -33.24 36.13 5.77
CA ALA A 354 -32.95 34.70 5.64
C ALA A 354 -34.22 33.87 5.95
N PRO A 355 -34.50 32.76 5.24
CA PRO A 355 -35.59 31.85 5.59
C PRO A 355 -35.24 31.03 6.87
N PRO A 356 -36.26 30.56 7.62
CA PRO A 356 -36.08 29.97 8.95
C PRO A 356 -35.55 28.53 8.91
N ALA A 357 -34.86 28.15 10.00
CA ALA A 357 -34.33 26.81 10.27
C ALA A 357 -35.46 25.76 10.47
N PRO A 358 -35.19 24.47 10.18
CA PRO A 358 -36.18 23.40 10.31
C PRO A 358 -36.56 23.13 11.78
N ALA A 359 -37.84 22.80 11.97
CA ALA A 359 -38.47 22.49 13.24
C ALA A 359 -37.92 21.19 13.86
N SER A 360 -37.68 21.23 15.17
CA SER A 360 -37.43 20.08 16.04
C SER A 360 -38.70 19.22 16.19
N GLU A 361 -38.61 17.94 15.88
CA GLU A 361 -39.61 16.92 16.22
C GLU A 361 -39.61 16.61 17.73
N PRO A 362 -40.78 16.30 18.32
CA PRO A 362 -40.93 15.93 19.72
C PRO A 362 -40.63 14.44 19.97
N ALA A 363 -40.13 14.16 21.17
CA ALA A 363 -39.88 12.83 21.69
C ALA A 363 -41.17 12.01 21.83
N GLU A 364 -41.23 10.85 21.15
CA GLU A 364 -42.21 9.80 21.40
C GLU A 364 -41.63 8.72 22.31
N GLY A 365 -42.28 8.54 23.47
CA GLY A 365 -42.82 7.25 23.89
C GLY A 365 -41.85 6.13 24.23
N SER A 366 -41.44 6.07 25.49
CA SER A 366 -41.04 4.83 26.17
C SER A 366 -42.19 3.82 26.19
N GLY A 367 -42.08 2.75 25.40
CA GLY A 367 -42.95 1.59 25.45
C GLY A 367 -42.39 0.49 26.35
N GLU A 368 -43.10 0.23 27.45
CA GLU A 368 -43.07 -1.02 28.23
C GLU A 368 -43.78 -2.16 27.47
N ALA A 369 -43.17 -3.35 27.43
CA ALA A 369 -43.77 -4.70 27.47
C ALA A 369 -42.63 -5.72 27.30
N GLN A 370 -42.26 -6.56 28.26
CA GLN A 370 -42.90 -7.80 28.71
C GLN A 370 -43.19 -8.82 27.58
N ALA A 371 -42.60 -10.01 27.78
CA ALA A 371 -42.72 -11.30 27.06
C ALA A 371 -41.81 -11.52 25.85
#